data_AF-A0A2S6ZD37-F1
#
_entry.id   AF-A0A2S6ZD37-F1
#
_cell.length_a   1.000
_cell.length_b   1.000
_cell.length_c   1.000
_cell.angle_alpha   90.00
_cell.angle_beta   90.00
_cell.angle_gamma   90.00
#
_symmetry.space_group_name_H-M   'P 1'
#
loop_
_entity.id
_entity.type
_entity.pdbx_description
1 polymer ?
#
loop_
_entity_poly.entity_id
_entity_poly.type
_entity_poly.pdbx_seq_one_letter_code
_entity_poly.pdbx_strand_id
1 'polypeptide(L)'
;MTIQENANKNAQVLYAQHKGGTLPEETIERFKSGEYARFSEGNPKDRKKEGKLTLKAYAAMAEDARSDVYVHKAHKDNTPRLSLR
;
A
#
# COMPACT_ATOMS: atom_id res chain seq x y z
N MET A 1 -3.35 -7.29 15.02
CA MET A 1 -3.33 -7.22 13.55
C MET A 1 -2.16 -8.03 13.04
N THR A 2 -2.39 -8.82 11.98
CA THR A 2 -1.33 -9.57 11.30
C THR A 2 -0.46 -8.63 10.46
N ILE A 3 0.74 -9.09 10.10
CA ILE A 3 1.65 -8.37 9.19
C ILE A 3 0.95 -8.04 7.85
N GLN A 4 0.11 -8.96 7.34
CA GLN A 4 -0.62 -8.75 6.09
C GLN A 4 -1.67 -7.65 6.22
N GLU A 5 -2.41 -7.59 7.33
CA GLU A 5 -3.40 -6.53 7.56
C GLU A 5 -2.74 -5.16 7.68
N ASN A 6 -1.61 -5.07 8.40
CA ASN A 6 -0.84 -3.84 8.50
C ASN A 6 -0.30 -3.39 7.14
N ALA A 7 0.24 -4.33 6.36
CA ALA A 7 0.73 -4.05 5.01
C ALA A 7 -0.38 -3.52 4.09
N ASN A 8 -1.57 -4.14 4.13
CA ASN A 8 -2.73 -3.69 3.35
C ASN A 8 -3.17 -2.28 3.77
N LYS A 9 -3.22 -1.99 5.08
CA LYS A 9 -3.56 -0.65 5.58
C LYS A 9 -2.52 0.40 5.17
N ASN A 10 -1.23 0.08 5.19
CA ASN A 10 -0.20 0.99 4.72
C ASN A 10 -0.30 1.23 3.21
N ALA A 11 -0.58 0.18 2.43
CA ALA A 11 -0.75 0.30 1.00
C ALA A 11 -1.97 1.17 0.64
N GLN A 12 -3.07 1.05 1.38
CA GLN A 12 -4.24 1.93 1.23
C GLN A 12 -3.92 3.39 1.52
N VAL A 13 -3.18 3.67 2.60
CA VAL A 13 -2.75 5.03 2.94
C VAL A 13 -1.88 5.62 1.83
N LEU A 14 -0.90 4.85 1.35
CA LEU A 14 -0.05 5.25 0.23
C LEU A 14 -0.85 5.49 -1.04
N TYR A 15 -1.78 4.59 -1.36
CA TYR A 15 -2.63 4.70 -2.53
C TYR A 15 -3.52 5.94 -2.45
N ALA A 16 -4.09 6.27 -1.28
CA ALA A 16 -4.85 7.48 -1.09
C ALA A 16 -4.01 8.76 -1.26
N GLN A 17 -2.75 8.74 -0.77
CA GLN A 17 -1.81 9.86 -0.84
C GLN A 17 -1.28 10.09 -2.26
N HIS A 18 -0.93 9.03 -2.97
CA HIS A 18 -0.26 9.10 -4.27
C HIS A 18 -1.19 8.79 -5.45
N LYS A 19 -2.46 8.42 -5.19
CA LYS A 19 -3.49 8.11 -6.18
C LYS A 19 -3.05 7.05 -7.21
N GLY A 20 -2.30 6.04 -6.76
CA GLY A 20 -1.73 5.01 -7.65
C GLY A 20 -0.57 5.50 -8.54
N GLY A 21 -0.03 6.69 -8.25
CA GLY A 21 1.15 7.25 -8.92
C GLY A 21 2.45 6.55 -8.55
N THR A 22 3.56 7.05 -9.08
CA THR A 22 4.89 6.53 -8.70
C THR A 22 5.23 6.99 -7.28
N LEU A 23 5.70 6.06 -6.44
CA LEU A 23 6.18 6.39 -5.10
C LEU A 23 7.58 7.03 -5.17
N PRO A 24 7.88 8.01 -4.31
CA PRO A 24 9.25 8.51 -4.14
C PRO A 24 10.21 7.39 -3.75
N GLU A 25 11.44 7.42 -4.27
CA GLU A 25 12.46 6.41 -3.96
C GLU A 25 12.71 6.28 -2.46
N GLU A 26 12.79 7.41 -1.74
CA GLU A 26 12.96 7.43 -0.29
C GLU A 26 11.83 6.66 0.42
N THR A 27 10.58 6.82 -0.01
CA THR A 27 9.44 6.10 0.55
C THR A 27 9.59 4.59 0.34
N ILE A 28 10.01 4.17 -0.85
CA ILE A 28 10.27 2.76 -1.17
C ILE A 28 11.37 2.20 -0.28
N GLU A 29 12.46 2.94 -0.08
CA GLU A 29 13.57 2.53 0.77
C GLU A 29 13.17 2.41 2.24
N ARG A 30 12.41 3.37 2.79
CA ARG A 30 11.94 3.34 4.17
C ARG A 30 10.94 2.21 4.44
N PHE A 31 10.14 1.79 3.45
CA PHE A 31 9.36 0.55 3.56
C PHE A 31 10.25 -0.70 3.46
N LYS A 32 11.24 -0.73 2.57
CA LYS A 32 12.19 -1.87 2.47
C LYS A 32 13.03 -2.05 3.73
N SER A 33 13.40 -0.96 4.41
CA SER A 33 14.14 -0.99 5.67
C SER A 33 13.26 -1.43 6.85
N GLY A 34 11.93 -1.31 6.72
CA GLY A 34 10.96 -1.58 7.76
C GLY A 34 10.73 -0.41 8.71
N GLU A 35 11.26 0.77 8.40
CA GLU A 35 11.09 1.99 9.19
C GLU A 35 9.63 2.48 9.21
N TYR A 36 8.93 2.31 8.09
CA TYR A 36 7.51 2.65 7.95
C TYR A 36 6.55 1.48 8.24
N ALA A 37 7.05 0.40 8.83
CA ALA A 37 6.20 -0.70 9.27
C ALA A 37 5.30 -0.25 10.44
N ARG A 38 4.01 -0.57 10.37
CA ARG A 38 3.06 -0.35 11.48
C ARG A 38 3.22 -1.38 12.59
N PHE A 39 3.91 -2.48 12.32
CA PHE A 39 4.20 -3.52 13.29
C PHE A 39 5.36 -3.09 14.21
N SER A 40 5.02 -2.37 15.30
CA SER A 40 5.96 -1.83 16.27
C SER A 40 6.66 -2.89 17.14
N GLU A 41 5.96 -3.98 17.45
CA GLU A 41 6.46 -5.06 18.33
C GLU A 41 7.23 -6.15 17.59
N GLY A 42 7.33 -6.06 16.25
CA GLY A 42 8.04 -7.06 15.47
C GLY A 42 9.55 -6.91 15.50
N ASN A 43 10.23 -8.05 15.35
CA ASN A 43 11.65 -8.06 15.04
C ASN A 43 11.90 -7.31 13.70
N PRO A 44 13.15 -6.88 13.44
CA PRO A 44 13.47 -6.16 12.20
C PRO A 44 13.13 -6.92 10.92
N LYS A 45 13.09 -8.26 10.93
CA LYS A 45 12.73 -9.06 9.75
C LYS A 45 11.25 -8.95 9.42
N ASP A 46 10.39 -8.94 10.43
CA ASP A 46 8.94 -8.82 10.26
C ASP A 46 8.54 -7.44 9.77
N ARG A 47 9.20 -6.39 10.25
CA ARG A 47 9.02 -5.02 9.74
C ARG A 47 9.39 -4.89 8.26
N LYS A 48 10.53 -5.46 7.88
CA LYS A 48 10.95 -5.53 6.45
C LYS A 48 9.97 -6.35 5.61
N LYS A 49 9.43 -7.44 6.17
CA LYS A 49 8.41 -8.26 5.51
C LYS A 49 7.12 -7.46 5.29
N GLU A 50 6.66 -6.73 6.31
CA GLU A 50 5.50 -5.84 6.20
C GLU A 50 5.70 -4.79 5.10
N GLY A 51 6.83 -4.09 5.10
CA GLY A 51 7.06 -3.04 4.11
C GLY A 51 7.17 -3.58 2.69
N LYS A 52 7.78 -4.76 2.49
CA LYS A 52 7.75 -5.45 1.18
C LYS A 52 6.33 -5.83 0.75
N LEU A 53 5.51 -6.33 1.66
CA LEU A 53 4.11 -6.66 1.39
C LEU A 53 3.29 -5.40 1.08
N THR A 54 3.57 -4.30 1.76
CA THR A 54 2.95 -2.99 1.53
C THR A 54 3.20 -2.52 0.10
N LEU A 55 4.47 -2.52 -0.33
CA LEU A 55 4.84 -2.08 -1.68
C LEU A 55 4.21 -2.96 -2.77
N LYS A 56 4.14 -4.28 -2.54
CA LYS A 56 3.44 -5.21 -3.44
C LYS A 56 1.95 -4.90 -3.53
N ALA A 57 1.28 -4.72 -2.39
CA ALA A 57 -0.14 -4.39 -2.36
C ALA A 57 -0.42 -3.03 -3.01
N TYR A 58 0.45 -2.04 -2.80
CA TYR A 58 0.35 -0.73 -3.47
C TYR A 58 0.48 -0.85 -5.00
N ALA A 59 1.48 -1.59 -5.49
CA ALA A 59 1.69 -1.79 -6.91
C ALA A 59 0.48 -2.45 -7.57
N ALA A 60 -0.07 -3.49 -6.93
CA ALA A 60 -1.27 -4.16 -7.43
C ALA A 60 -2.50 -3.23 -7.43
N MET A 61 -2.70 -2.42 -6.39
CA MET A 61 -3.77 -1.39 -6.40
C MET A 61 -3.57 -0.36 -7.53
N ALA A 62 -2.33 0.06 -7.78
CA ALA A 62 -2.00 1.00 -8.86
C ALA A 62 -2.21 0.39 -10.25
N GLU A 63 -1.91 -0.90 -10.44
CA GLU A 63 -2.18 -1.63 -11.67
C GLU A 63 -3.69 -1.80 -11.93
N ASP A 64 -4.45 -2.19 -10.91
CA ASP A 64 -5.91 -2.32 -10.99
C ASP A 64 -6.59 -1.00 -11.35
N ALA A 65 -6.10 0.10 -10.80
CA ALA A 65 -6.62 1.43 -11.08
C ALA A 65 -6.35 1.89 -12.52
N ARG A 66 -5.29 1.37 -13.16
CA ARG A 66 -4.91 1.69 -14.55
C ARG A 66 -5.58 0.78 -15.57
N SER A 67 -5.96 -0.44 -15.17
CA SER A 67 -6.44 -1.46 -16.11
C SER A 67 -7.96 -1.41 -16.36
N ASP A 68 -8.72 -0.60 -15.61
CA ASP A 68 -10.20 -0.64 -15.56
C ASP A 68 -10.78 -2.04 -15.22
N VAL A 69 -9.92 -3.01 -14.90
CA VAL A 69 -10.23 -4.39 -14.51
C VAL A 69 -9.78 -4.55 -13.06
N TYR A 70 -10.74 -4.51 -12.15
CA TYR A 70 -10.49 -4.53 -10.71
C TYR A 70 -10.13 -5.95 -10.24
N VAL A 71 -8.83 -6.29 -10.15
CA VAL A 71 -8.37 -7.65 -9.80
C VAL A 71 -8.23 -7.85 -8.28
N HIS A 72 -8.00 -6.81 -7.48
CA HIS A 72 -7.99 -6.90 -6.01
C HIS A 72 -9.39 -6.86 -5.39
N LYS A 73 -10.00 -8.06 -5.31
CA LYS A 73 -11.27 -8.33 -4.61
C LYS A 73 -11.33 -7.94 -3.12
N ALA A 74 -10.23 -7.54 -2.48
CA ALA A 74 -10.22 -7.19 -1.05
C ALA A 74 -10.57 -5.73 -0.75
N HIS A 75 -10.63 -4.84 -1.75
CA HIS A 75 -10.84 -3.42 -1.49
C HIS A 75 -12.01 -2.87 -2.30
N LYS A 76 -13.08 -2.42 -1.64
CA LYS A 76 -13.98 -1.42 -2.24
C LYS A 76 -13.30 -0.07 -2.04
N ASP A 77 -12.82 0.53 -3.12
CA ASP A 77 -12.45 1.93 -3.11
C ASP A 77 -13.72 2.76 -2.91
N ASN A 78 -13.93 3.25 -1.69
CA ASN A 78 -15.03 4.13 -1.32
C ASN A 78 -14.65 5.61 -1.51
N THR A 79 -13.53 5.91 -2.17
CA THR A 79 -13.18 7.29 -2.47
C THR A 79 -14.25 7.86 -3.41
N PRO A 80 -15.00 8.91 -3.01
CA PRO A 80 -15.99 9.49 -3.89
C PRO A 80 -15.29 9.98 -5.16
N ARG A 81 -15.65 9.38 -6.30
CA ARG A 81 -15.27 9.89 -7.62
C ARG A 81 -15.94 11.24 -7.74
N LEU A 82 -15.19 12.32 -7.54
CA LEU A 82 -15.62 13.67 -7.88
C LEU A 82 -15.90 13.69 -9.38
N SER A 83 -17.17 13.55 -9.75
CA SER A 83 -17.63 13.85 -11.10
C SER A 83 -17.37 15.33 -11.33
N LEU A 84 -16.38 15.65 -12.16
CA LEU A 84 -16.29 16.97 -12.78
C LEU A 84 -17.55 17.17 -13.62
N ARG A 85 -18.42 18.06 -13.16
CA ARG A 85 -19.59 18.58 -13.87
C ARG A 85 -19.50 20.09 -13.91
#